data_AF-A0A820B8H7-F1
#
_entry.id   AF-A0A820B8H7-F1
#
_cell.length_a   1.000
_cell.length_b   1.000
_cell.length_c   1.000
_cell.angle_alpha   90.00
_cell.angle_beta   90.00
_cell.angle_gamma   90.00
#
_symmetry.space_group_name_H-M   'P 1'
#
loop_
_entity.id
_entity.type
_entity.pdbx_description
1 polymer ?
#
loop_
_entity_poly.entity_id
_entity_poly.type
_entity_poly.pdbx_seq_one_letter_code
_entity_poly.pdbx_strand_id
1 'polypeptide(L)'
;MGPANSKIDPQLLEDISTLANDAATSIPTNYAKEHARIVIQMTKASPEPYEDLLLSDYPEKNLSKVNALALKYATTKEAKQQISNDINEKMKPKVEAKIANLNPLAQKAVRKAVKKSIEEAVDKSVDEAIKKIDTKDKPTKYENHTTDRS
;
A
#
# COMPACT_ATOMS: atom_id res chain seq x y z
N MET A 1 -41.05 -13.34 -0.13
CA MET A 1 -39.95 -12.80 0.70
C MET A 1 -38.72 -12.69 -0.18
N GLY A 2 -38.31 -11.48 -0.57
CA GLY A 2 -37.16 -11.29 -1.46
C GLY A 2 -35.83 -11.49 -0.72
N PRO A 3 -34.75 -11.90 -1.40
CA PRO A 3 -33.44 -12.05 -0.79
C PRO A 3 -32.95 -10.67 -0.31
N ALA A 4 -32.63 -10.56 0.98
CA ALA A 4 -32.01 -9.38 1.55
C ALA A 4 -30.72 -9.07 0.76
N ASN A 5 -30.72 -7.91 0.12
CA ASN A 5 -29.66 -7.42 -0.75
C ASN A 5 -28.33 -7.44 0.01
N SER A 6 -27.42 -8.35 -0.35
CA SER A 6 -26.11 -8.57 0.24
C SER A 6 -25.07 -7.51 -0.15
N LYS A 7 -25.52 -6.28 -0.42
CA LYS A 7 -24.62 -5.18 -0.78
C LYS A 7 -24.06 -4.56 0.49
N ILE A 8 -22.74 -4.35 0.51
CA ILE A 8 -22.07 -3.60 1.57
C ILE A 8 -22.70 -2.21 1.63
N ASP A 9 -22.94 -1.72 2.85
CA ASP A 9 -23.43 -0.37 3.08
C ASP A 9 -22.47 0.65 2.41
N PRO A 10 -22.97 1.55 1.53
CA PRO A 10 -22.13 2.55 0.87
C PRO A 10 -21.33 3.41 1.86
N GLN A 11 -21.87 3.69 3.05
CA GLN A 11 -21.15 4.45 4.07
C GLN A 11 -19.93 3.70 4.58
N LEU A 12 -20.02 2.36 4.74
CA LEU A 12 -18.87 1.55 5.12
C LEU A 12 -17.79 1.59 4.04
N LEU A 13 -18.17 1.59 2.76
CA LEU A 13 -17.21 1.69 1.66
C LEU A 13 -16.49 3.05 1.62
N GLU A 14 -17.24 4.13 1.87
CA GLU A 14 -16.67 5.48 1.96
C GLU A 14 -15.73 5.61 3.16
N ASP A 15 -16.12 5.10 4.33
CA ASP A 15 -15.29 5.07 5.53
C ASP A 15 -13.98 4.31 5.30
N ILE A 16 -14.06 3.12 4.69
CA ILE A 16 -12.90 2.30 4.34
C ILE A 16 -11.96 3.07 3.40
N SER A 17 -12.51 3.68 2.36
CA SER A 17 -11.74 4.44 1.37
C SER A 17 -11.05 5.64 2.01
N THR A 18 -11.74 6.35 2.90
CA THR A 18 -11.20 7.50 3.65
C THR A 18 -10.05 7.05 4.54
N LEU A 19 -10.24 6.01 5.34
CA LEU A 19 -9.19 5.50 6.22
C LEU A 19 -7.97 4.97 5.45
N ALA A 20 -8.18 4.33 4.30
CA ALA A 20 -7.09 3.88 3.43
C ALA A 20 -6.29 5.05 2.84
N ASN A 21 -6.99 6.09 2.36
CA ASN A 21 -6.36 7.29 1.83
C ASN A 21 -5.58 8.04 2.91
N ASP A 22 -6.16 8.20 4.09
CA ASP A 22 -5.51 8.87 5.23
C ASP A 22 -4.23 8.13 5.64
N ALA A 23 -4.27 6.80 5.74
CA ALA A 23 -3.11 6.00 6.08
C ALA A 23 -2.00 6.10 5.00
N ALA A 24 -2.39 6.13 3.73
CA ALA A 24 -1.48 6.22 2.61
C ALA A 24 -0.79 7.60 2.47
N THR A 25 -1.27 8.65 3.14
CA THR A 25 -0.62 9.98 3.14
C THR A 25 0.81 9.97 3.68
N SER A 26 1.15 8.96 4.50
CA SER A 26 2.50 8.80 5.06
C SER A 26 3.51 8.28 4.03
N ILE A 27 3.07 7.67 2.92
CA ILE A 27 3.93 6.98 1.95
C ILE A 27 4.93 7.92 1.26
N PRO A 28 4.55 9.10 0.74
CA PRO A 28 5.51 10.02 0.13
C PRO A 28 6.59 10.49 1.12
N THR A 29 6.21 10.72 2.38
CA THR A 29 7.15 11.11 3.44
C THR A 29 8.12 9.96 3.75
N ASN A 30 7.62 8.73 3.85
CA ASN A 30 8.46 7.55 4.10
C ASN A 30 9.40 7.29 2.92
N TYR A 31 8.93 7.45 1.68
CA TYR A 31 9.77 7.41 0.50
C TYR A 31 10.92 8.40 0.56
N ALA A 32 10.65 9.66 0.89
CA ALA A 32 11.70 10.69 0.97
C ALA A 32 12.75 10.35 2.06
N LYS A 33 12.31 9.82 3.20
CA LYS A 33 13.20 9.35 4.27
C LYS A 33 14.07 8.18 3.83
N GLU A 34 13.48 7.17 3.19
CA GLU A 34 14.22 5.99 2.73
C GLU A 34 15.17 6.35 1.59
N HIS A 35 14.77 7.23 0.67
CA HIS A 35 15.66 7.74 -0.37
C HIS A 35 16.88 8.43 0.24
N ALA A 36 16.69 9.35 1.18
CA ALA A 36 17.80 10.01 1.88
C ALA A 36 18.68 9.02 2.64
N ARG A 37 18.08 8.02 3.30
CA ARG A 37 18.79 6.96 4.01
C ARG A 37 19.68 6.16 3.07
N ILE A 38 19.18 5.74 1.91
CA ILE A 38 19.93 4.98 0.91
C ILE A 38 21.15 5.77 0.44
N VAL A 39 20.98 7.05 0.09
CA VAL A 39 22.09 7.91 -0.31
C VAL A 39 23.14 8.05 0.82
N ILE A 40 22.71 8.20 2.07
CA ILE A 40 23.63 8.22 3.22
C ILE A 40 24.40 6.90 3.36
N GLN A 41 23.75 5.76 3.13
CA GLN A 41 24.42 4.45 3.19
C GLN A 41 25.42 4.27 2.04
N MET A 42 25.08 4.71 0.82
CA MET A 42 26.01 4.75 -0.31
C MET A 42 27.26 5.59 0.03
N THR A 43 27.08 6.74 0.68
CA THR A 43 28.21 7.58 1.14
C THR A 43 29.08 6.90 2.19
N LYS A 44 28.49 6.13 3.10
CA LYS A 44 29.24 5.40 4.14
C LYS A 44 29.97 4.18 3.59
N ALA A 45 29.39 3.50 2.59
CA ALA A 45 29.96 2.32 1.98
C ALA A 45 31.10 2.65 1.00
N SER A 46 31.05 3.83 0.37
CA SER A 46 32.03 4.27 -0.62
C SER A 46 33.49 4.07 -0.15
N PRO A 47 34.38 3.49 -0.98
CA PRO A 47 34.20 3.22 -2.41
C PRO A 47 33.43 1.93 -2.73
N GLU A 48 33.11 1.11 -1.74
CA GLU A 48 32.35 -0.13 -1.93
C GLU A 48 30.86 0.16 -2.25
N PRO A 49 30.19 -0.71 -3.02
CA PRO A 49 28.78 -0.54 -3.31
C PRO A 49 27.89 -0.82 -2.09
N TYR A 50 26.81 -0.06 -1.96
CA TYR A 50 25.69 -0.35 -1.06
C TYR A 50 24.52 -0.93 -1.85
N GLU A 51 24.13 -2.18 -1.61
CA GLU A 51 23.06 -2.86 -2.38
C GLU A 51 23.28 -2.75 -3.91
N ASP A 52 24.51 -2.99 -4.37
CA ASP A 52 24.94 -2.85 -5.78
C ASP A 52 24.90 -1.40 -6.33
N LEU A 53 24.78 -0.40 -5.46
CA LEU A 53 24.77 1.02 -5.80
C LEU A 53 26.09 1.68 -5.40
N LEU A 54 26.84 2.13 -6.40
CA LEU A 54 28.02 2.97 -6.20
C LEU A 54 27.62 4.43 -6.09
N LEU A 55 28.23 5.15 -5.13
CA LEU A 55 28.04 6.58 -4.97
C LEU A 55 28.56 7.37 -6.20
N SER A 56 29.67 6.94 -6.80
CA SER A 56 30.27 7.59 -7.98
C SER A 56 29.36 7.61 -9.21
N ASP A 57 28.37 6.71 -9.25
CA ASP A 57 27.38 6.58 -10.32
C ASP A 57 26.05 7.29 -9.99
N TYR A 58 25.97 7.99 -8.85
CA TYR A 58 24.77 8.72 -8.43
C TYR A 58 24.93 10.24 -8.62
N PRO A 59 23.91 10.94 -9.17
CA PRO A 59 22.60 10.42 -9.56
C PRO A 59 22.55 9.77 -10.94
N GLU A 60 23.55 10.00 -11.80
CA GLU A 60 23.49 9.78 -13.26
C GLU A 60 23.04 8.38 -13.71
N LYS A 61 23.51 7.31 -13.07
CA LYS A 61 23.16 5.92 -13.42
C LYS A 61 22.30 5.24 -12.35
N ASN A 62 22.44 5.63 -11.09
CA ASN A 62 21.82 4.93 -9.97
C ASN A 62 20.53 5.57 -9.44
N LEU A 63 20.14 6.77 -9.89
CA LEU A 63 18.92 7.45 -9.38
C LEU A 63 17.66 6.58 -9.50
N SER A 64 17.42 5.95 -10.64
CA SER A 64 16.25 5.08 -10.82
C SER A 64 16.26 3.87 -9.87
N LYS A 65 17.44 3.31 -9.57
CA LYS A 65 17.57 2.18 -8.64
C LYS A 65 17.38 2.61 -7.19
N VAL A 66 17.91 3.78 -6.82
CA VAL A 66 17.68 4.41 -5.51
C VAL A 66 16.18 4.69 -5.32
N ASN A 67 15.51 5.25 -6.32
CA ASN A 67 14.06 5.49 -6.29
C ASN A 67 13.28 4.18 -6.12
N ALA A 68 13.62 3.14 -6.88
CA ALA A 68 12.96 1.83 -6.79
C ALA A 68 13.15 1.20 -5.40
N LEU A 69 14.35 1.29 -4.84
CA LEU A 69 14.66 0.76 -3.51
C LEU A 69 13.95 1.55 -2.40
N ALA A 70 13.92 2.88 -2.50
CA ALA A 70 13.18 3.73 -1.58
C ALA A 70 11.68 3.45 -1.61
N LEU A 71 11.09 3.25 -2.80
CA LEU A 71 9.68 2.85 -2.94
C LEU A 71 9.44 1.48 -2.31
N LYS A 72 10.31 0.49 -2.58
CA LYS A 72 10.22 -0.85 -1.98
C LYS A 72 10.18 -0.78 -0.45
N TYR A 73 11.03 0.04 0.17
CA TYR A 73 11.05 0.21 1.62
C TYR A 73 9.89 1.04 2.16
N ALA A 74 9.38 2.00 1.39
CA ALA A 74 8.23 2.80 1.78
C ALA A 74 6.89 2.05 1.67
N THR A 75 6.80 1.01 0.82
CA THR A 75 5.55 0.29 0.52
C THR A 75 5.71 -1.23 0.66
N THR A 76 6.35 -1.69 1.73
CA THR A 76 6.52 -3.12 1.99
C THR A 76 5.17 -3.82 2.17
N LYS A 77 5.16 -5.15 1.98
CA LYS A 77 3.98 -5.97 2.24
C LYS A 77 3.50 -5.82 3.69
N GLU A 78 4.45 -5.73 4.61
CA GLU A 78 4.23 -5.51 6.03
C GLU A 78 3.56 -4.16 6.28
N ALA A 79 4.00 -3.09 5.60
CA ALA A 79 3.37 -1.77 5.69
C ALA A 79 1.92 -1.81 5.18
N LYS A 80 1.67 -2.43 4.03
CA LYS A 80 0.30 -2.61 3.50
C LYS A 80 -0.59 -3.43 4.45
N GLN A 81 -0.04 -4.48 5.05
CA GLN A 81 -0.76 -5.31 6.01
C GLN A 81 -1.08 -4.54 7.29
N GLN A 82 -0.15 -3.73 7.79
CA GLN A 82 -0.39 -2.89 8.96
C GLN A 82 -1.54 -1.91 8.72
N ILE A 83 -1.53 -1.21 7.59
CA ILE A 83 -2.62 -0.31 7.19
C ILE A 83 -3.95 -1.08 7.15
N SER A 84 -3.95 -2.27 6.53
CA SER A 84 -5.15 -3.10 6.45
C SER A 84 -5.67 -3.53 7.83
N ASN A 85 -4.78 -3.86 8.76
CA ASN A 85 -5.15 -4.23 10.13
C ASN A 85 -5.75 -3.04 10.88
N ASP A 86 -5.11 -1.87 10.80
CA ASP A 86 -5.59 -0.65 11.45
C ASP A 86 -6.99 -0.25 10.95
N ILE A 87 -7.24 -0.37 9.64
CA ILE A 87 -8.57 -0.12 9.07
C ILE A 87 -9.56 -1.17 9.57
N ASN A 88 -9.20 -2.46 9.57
CA ASN A 88 -10.08 -3.51 10.08
C ASN A 88 -10.49 -3.26 11.53
N GLU A 89 -9.55 -2.87 12.40
CA GLU A 89 -9.83 -2.54 13.80
C GLU A 89 -10.79 -1.35 13.93
N LYS A 90 -10.53 -0.26 13.18
CA LYS A 90 -11.40 0.92 13.15
C LYS A 90 -12.80 0.64 12.59
N MET A 91 -12.91 -0.26 11.62
CA MET A 91 -14.18 -0.60 10.97
C MET A 91 -14.99 -1.63 11.76
N LYS A 92 -14.34 -2.46 12.59
CA LYS A 92 -14.98 -3.51 13.40
C LYS A 92 -16.28 -3.05 14.10
N PRO A 93 -16.31 -1.98 14.92
CA PRO A 93 -17.54 -1.57 15.60
C PRO A 93 -18.67 -1.17 14.62
N LYS A 94 -18.33 -0.49 13.51
CA LYS A 94 -19.31 -0.09 12.48
C LYS A 94 -19.90 -1.30 11.76
N VAL A 95 -19.06 -2.27 11.43
CA VAL A 95 -19.47 -3.53 10.77
C VAL A 95 -20.36 -4.35 11.69
N GLU A 96 -19.95 -4.56 12.95
CA GLU A 96 -20.73 -5.34 13.92
C GLU A 96 -22.11 -4.70 14.18
N ALA A 97 -22.18 -3.37 14.30
CA ALA A 97 -23.45 -2.66 14.44
C ALA A 97 -24.38 -2.87 13.22
N LYS A 98 -23.82 -2.94 12.01
CA LYS A 98 -24.60 -3.12 10.77
C LYS A 98 -25.11 -4.54 10.56
N ILE A 99 -24.39 -5.55 11.07
CA ILE A 99 -24.73 -6.95 10.84
C ILE A 99 -25.48 -7.60 12.00
N ALA A 100 -25.65 -6.90 13.13
CA ALA A 100 -26.24 -7.44 14.37
C ALA A 100 -27.60 -8.14 14.16
N ASN A 101 -28.46 -7.58 13.29
CA ASN A 101 -29.81 -8.10 13.02
C ASN A 101 -29.87 -9.05 11.81
N LEU A 102 -28.73 -9.36 11.19
CA LEU A 102 -28.66 -10.27 10.05
C LEU A 102 -28.52 -11.72 10.52
N ASN A 103 -29.00 -12.66 9.71
CA ASN A 103 -28.73 -14.08 9.95
C ASN A 103 -27.23 -14.41 9.82
N PRO A 104 -26.74 -15.52 10.40
CA PRO A 104 -25.31 -15.84 10.42
C PRO A 104 -24.64 -15.94 9.04
N LEU A 105 -25.36 -16.42 8.02
CA LEU A 105 -24.83 -16.51 6.65
C LEU A 105 -24.61 -15.12 6.06
N ALA A 106 -25.57 -14.22 6.25
CA ALA A 106 -25.46 -12.82 5.82
C ALA A 106 -24.37 -12.07 6.60
N GLN A 107 -24.24 -12.29 7.92
CA GLN A 107 -23.13 -11.72 8.71
C GLN A 107 -21.77 -12.15 8.15
N LYS A 108 -21.58 -13.45 7.88
CA LYS A 108 -20.34 -13.97 7.30
C LYS A 108 -20.04 -13.38 5.93
N ALA A 109 -21.07 -13.23 5.08
CA ALA A 109 -20.93 -12.63 3.77
C ALA A 109 -20.48 -11.17 3.86
N VAL A 110 -21.10 -10.36 4.72
CA VAL A 110 -20.73 -8.95 4.91
C VAL A 110 -19.32 -8.81 5.45
N ARG A 111 -18.93 -9.57 6.48
CA ARG A 111 -17.55 -9.54 7.02
C ARG A 111 -16.51 -9.85 5.94
N LYS A 112 -16.77 -10.86 5.11
CA LYS A 112 -15.88 -11.21 3.99
C LYS A 112 -15.80 -10.09 2.95
N ALA A 113 -16.94 -9.49 2.62
CA ALA A 113 -17.02 -8.44 1.63
C ALA A 113 -16.31 -7.15 2.10
N VAL A 114 -16.46 -6.80 3.39
CA VAL A 114 -15.73 -5.68 4.01
C VAL A 114 -14.22 -5.93 4.01
N LYS A 115 -13.77 -7.12 4.43
CA LYS A 115 -12.34 -7.46 4.41
C LYS A 115 -11.74 -7.28 3.01
N LYS A 116 -12.43 -7.79 1.99
CA LYS A 116 -12.02 -7.62 0.59
C LYS A 116 -11.99 -6.15 0.16
N SER A 117 -12.99 -5.37 0.57
CA SER A 117 -13.04 -3.93 0.26
C SER A 117 -11.90 -3.15 0.91
N ILE A 118 -11.47 -3.56 2.12
CA ILE A 118 -10.30 -2.97 2.78
C ILE A 118 -9.04 -3.29 2.00
N GLU A 119 -8.82 -4.56 1.63
CA GLU A 119 -7.66 -4.97 0.81
C GLU A 119 -7.58 -4.15 -0.49
N GLU A 120 -8.70 -4.05 -1.23
CA GLU A 120 -8.78 -3.28 -2.48
C GLU A 120 -8.55 -1.77 -2.27
N ALA A 121 -9.10 -1.20 -1.19
CA ALA A 121 -8.92 0.22 -0.87
C ALA A 121 -7.47 0.53 -0.51
N VAL A 122 -6.82 -0.32 0.28
CA VAL A 122 -5.41 -0.15 0.66
C VAL A 122 -4.51 -0.19 -0.57
N ASP A 123 -4.69 -1.18 -1.44
CA ASP A 123 -3.89 -1.27 -2.67
C ASP A 123 -4.09 -0.03 -3.55
N LYS A 124 -5.33 0.41 -3.74
CA LYS A 124 -5.63 1.62 -4.52
C LYS A 124 -5.00 2.88 -3.91
N SER A 125 -5.16 3.09 -2.60
CA SER A 125 -4.63 4.27 -1.92
C SER A 125 -3.10 4.30 -1.92
N VAL A 126 -2.45 3.14 -1.79
CA VAL A 126 -0.99 3.02 -1.92
C VAL A 126 -0.54 3.36 -3.34
N ASP A 127 -1.19 2.80 -4.37
CA ASP A 127 -0.86 3.09 -5.76
C ASP A 127 -1.06 4.58 -6.10
N GLU A 128 -2.11 5.20 -5.58
CA GLU A 128 -2.34 6.64 -5.73
C GLU A 128 -1.28 7.47 -4.99
N ALA A 129 -0.85 7.04 -3.81
CA ALA A 129 0.22 7.70 -3.08
C ALA A 129 1.57 7.59 -3.83
N ILE A 130 1.88 6.43 -4.41
CA ILE A 130 3.07 6.23 -5.24
C ILE A 130 3.03 7.15 -6.47
N LYS A 131 1.88 7.28 -7.14
CA LYS A 131 1.73 8.20 -8.29
C LYS A 131 2.00 9.66 -7.94
N LYS A 132 1.76 10.08 -6.69
CA LYS A 132 2.06 11.43 -6.18
C LYS A 132 3.53 11.65 -5.88
N ILE A 133 4.31 10.58 -5.76
CA ILE A 133 5.76 10.68 -5.64
C ILE A 133 6.27 11.02 -7.04
N ASP A 134 6.46 12.32 -7.29
CA ASP A 134 7.12 12.83 -8.48
C ASP A 134 8.60 12.47 -8.43
N THR A 135 8.90 11.24 -8.84
CA THR A 135 10.22 10.92 -9.34
C THR A 135 10.33 11.61 -10.70
N LYS A 136 10.91 12.81 -10.73
CA LYS A 136 11.20 13.52 -12.00
C LYS A 136 11.93 12.62 -13.02
N ASP A 137 12.61 11.58 -12.52
CA ASP A 137 13.07 10.43 -13.29
C ASP A 137 12.25 9.17 -12.94
N LYS A 138 11.15 8.98 -13.67
CA LYS A 138 10.32 7.77 -13.58
C LYS A 138 11.15 6.55 -13.98
N PRO A 139 11.26 5.51 -13.16
CA PRO A 139 11.64 4.19 -13.64
C PRO A 139 10.62 3.77 -14.71
N THR A 140 11.09 3.52 -15.92
CA THR A 140 10.25 2.91 -16.96
C THR A 140 9.99 1.46 -16.54
N LYS A 141 8.73 1.20 -16.15
CA LYS A 141 8.13 -0.11 -15.86
C LYS A 141 8.50 -0.74 -14.51
N TYR A 142 7.50 -0.82 -13.64
CA TYR A 142 7.31 -1.97 -12.78
C TYR A 142 7.01 -3.18 -13.68
N GLU A 143 8.04 -3.97 -14.01
CA GLU A 143 7.82 -5.30 -14.56
C GLU A 143 7.38 -6.21 -13.41
N ASN A 144 6.06 -6.39 -13.31
CA ASN A 144 5.51 -7.61 -12.73
C ASN A 144 6.05 -8.78 -13.56
N HIS A 145 7.05 -9.49 -13.05
CA HIS A 145 7.35 -10.84 -13.50
C HIS A 145 6.20 -11.76 -13.10
N THR A 146 5.14 -11.76 -13.90
CA THR A 146 4.31 -12.93 -14.13
C THR A 146 4.83 -13.66 -15.36
N THR A 147 4.76 -14.99 -15.31
CA THR A 147 5.11 -16.01 -16.32
C THR A 147 6.57 -16.46 -16.20
N ASP A 148 6.87 -17.73 -15.90
CA ASP A 148 6.37 -18.89 -16.64
C ASP A 148 6.16 -20.14 -15.78
N ARG A 149 4.97 -20.75 -15.93
CA ARG A 149 4.71 -22.16 -15.69
C ARG A 149 4.59 -22.78 -17.07
N SER A 150 5.57 -23.59 -17.44
CA SER A 150 5.44 -24.67 -18.42
C SER A 150 6.17 -25.87 -17.85
#